data_AF-A0A1Y0ZCL6-F1
#
_entry.id   AF-A0A1Y0ZCL6-F1
#
_cell.length_a   1.000
_cell.length_b   1.000
_cell.length_c   1.000
_cell.angle_alpha   90.00
_cell.angle_beta   90.00
_cell.angle_gamma   90.00
#
_symmetry.space_group_name_H-M   'P 1'
#
loop_
_entity.id
_entity.type
_entity.pdbx_description
1 polymer ?
#
loop_
_entity_poly.entity_id
_entity_poly.type
_entity_poly.pdbx_seq_one_letter_code
_entity_poly.pdbx_strand_id
1 'polypeptide(L)'
;MVAPQDEVREQGHSAVFTQPTEKPARTGSDEVEHQQRLEAIIRADPDLMALLAKARGLALPQWRLVAGCLYQTVWNALTGRPRGHGIRDYDLIYFDDADLSWEAEDAVLRRAAPSLAGGVGPVEIRNQARVHLWFERRFGSPYPPLPSADAALSRYAAIVHAVGVRFEPDDALSIVAPFGLADLFGMVLRPNPAIANGPAYAAKAERARALWPEITVLPWPGVGDPAVKCAGDTAAVSNGLSPGPSPFSTSG
;
A
#
# COMPACT_ATOMS: atom_id res chain seq x y z
N MET A 1 -65.47 59.03 -19.13
CA MET A 1 -64.22 58.46 -19.68
C MET A 1 -63.76 57.42 -18.67
N VAL A 2 -64.26 56.18 -18.79
CA VAL A 2 -63.61 55.01 -19.44
C VAL A 2 -62.45 54.48 -18.58
N ALA A 3 -62.68 53.32 -17.96
CA ALA A 3 -61.65 52.42 -17.41
C ALA A 3 -60.90 51.71 -18.57
N PRO A 4 -59.78 50.99 -18.36
CA PRO A 4 -59.86 49.61 -17.81
C PRO A 4 -58.61 49.11 -17.04
N GLN A 5 -58.64 47.81 -16.77
CA GLN A 5 -57.82 46.93 -15.93
C GLN A 5 -56.47 46.50 -16.56
N ASP A 6 -55.80 45.57 -15.84
CA ASP A 6 -54.77 44.58 -16.23
C ASP A 6 -53.36 44.85 -15.66
N GLU A 7 -52.53 43.92 -15.22
CA GLU A 7 -52.56 42.45 -14.99
C GLU A 7 -51.23 42.10 -14.27
N VAL A 8 -51.26 41.11 -13.37
CA VAL A 8 -50.31 39.99 -13.17
C VAL A 8 -48.78 40.21 -13.31
N ARG A 9 -48.02 39.92 -12.23
CA ARG A 9 -46.96 38.88 -12.23
C ARG A 9 -46.32 38.61 -10.86
N GLU A 10 -46.60 37.40 -10.34
CA GLU A 10 -45.68 36.66 -9.49
C GLU A 10 -44.38 36.34 -10.27
N GLN A 11 -43.21 36.54 -9.66
CA GLN A 11 -41.98 35.84 -10.05
C GLN A 11 -41.16 35.47 -8.82
N GLY A 12 -41.24 34.17 -8.49
CA GLY A 12 -40.18 33.29 -7.99
C GLY A 12 -39.07 33.85 -7.10
N HIS A 13 -39.16 33.56 -5.80
CA HIS A 13 -37.98 33.40 -4.96
C HIS A 13 -37.23 32.14 -5.42
N SER A 14 -36.21 32.33 -6.26
CA SER A 14 -35.26 31.26 -6.60
C SER A 14 -34.34 31.03 -5.41
N ALA A 15 -34.48 29.86 -4.77
CA ALA A 15 -33.59 29.39 -3.73
C ALA A 15 -32.18 29.25 -4.30
N VAL A 16 -31.23 29.99 -3.71
CA VAL A 16 -29.81 29.85 -4.00
C VAL A 16 -29.37 28.47 -3.53
N PHE A 17 -29.20 27.56 -4.49
CA PHE A 17 -28.62 26.25 -4.29
C PHE A 17 -27.12 26.43 -4.04
N THR A 18 -26.71 26.35 -2.77
CA THR A 18 -25.29 26.31 -2.41
C THR A 18 -24.70 25.03 -2.97
N GLN A 19 -23.82 25.15 -3.97
CA GLN A 19 -23.10 24.01 -4.51
C GLN A 19 -22.15 23.43 -3.44
N PRO A 20 -21.96 22.10 -3.39
CA PRO A 20 -20.98 21.49 -2.50
C PRO A 20 -19.57 21.94 -2.91
N THR A 21 -18.80 22.41 -1.94
CA THR A 21 -17.40 22.78 -2.10
C THR A 21 -16.60 21.62 -2.67
N GLU A 22 -16.05 21.81 -3.88
CA GLU A 22 -15.04 20.93 -4.45
C GLU A 22 -13.89 20.74 -3.46
N LYS A 23 -13.45 19.49 -3.28
CA LYS A 23 -12.23 19.14 -2.56
C LYS A 23 -11.05 19.86 -3.23
N PRO A 24 -10.20 20.60 -2.49
CA PRO A 24 -9.10 21.31 -3.12
C PRO A 24 -8.14 20.31 -3.79
N ALA A 25 -7.71 20.65 -5.00
CA ALA A 25 -6.66 19.94 -5.70
C ALA A 25 -5.40 19.88 -4.80
N ARG A 26 -4.87 18.68 -4.60
CA ARG A 26 -3.68 18.42 -3.76
C ARG A 26 -2.51 19.29 -4.24
N THR A 27 -2.07 20.22 -3.38
CA THR A 27 -0.97 21.15 -3.67
C THR A 27 0.38 20.50 -3.39
N GLY A 28 1.41 20.85 -4.18
CA GLY A 28 2.77 20.34 -3.98
C GLY A 28 3.37 20.66 -2.60
N SER A 29 2.81 21.64 -1.89
CA SER A 29 3.15 21.97 -0.49
C SER A 29 2.86 20.82 0.47
N ASP A 30 1.73 20.13 0.29
CA ASP A 30 1.24 19.13 1.24
C ASP A 30 2.10 17.87 1.18
N GLU A 31 2.60 17.54 -0.02
CA GLU A 31 3.50 16.41 -0.21
C GLU A 31 4.88 16.68 0.41
N VAL A 32 5.39 17.91 0.32
CA VAL A 32 6.64 18.31 0.98
C VAL A 32 6.50 18.21 2.50
N GLU A 33 5.39 18.69 3.06
CA GLU A 33 5.11 18.57 4.51
C GLU A 33 5.03 17.10 4.94
N HIS A 34 4.35 16.25 4.16
CA HIS A 34 4.30 14.82 4.43
C HIS A 34 5.68 14.15 4.40
N GLN A 35 6.54 14.51 3.43
CA GLN A 35 7.90 13.99 3.37
C GLN A 35 8.72 14.40 4.58
N GLN A 36 8.67 15.68 4.98
CA GLN A 36 9.34 16.18 6.18
C GLN A 36 8.83 15.48 7.44
N ARG A 37 7.51 15.26 7.54
CA ARG A 37 6.90 14.55 8.67
C ARG A 37 7.32 13.08 8.71
N LEU A 38 7.39 12.41 7.56
CA LEU A 38 7.86 11.03 7.47
C LEU A 38 9.32 10.92 7.91
N GLU A 39 10.18 11.83 7.41
CA GLU A 39 11.57 11.91 7.82
C GLU A 39 11.70 12.12 9.33
N ALA A 40 10.94 13.06 9.91
CA ALA A 40 10.96 13.32 11.35
C ALA A 40 10.57 12.08 12.17
N ILE A 41 9.54 11.34 11.76
CA ILE A 41 9.11 10.10 12.42
C ILE A 41 10.21 9.04 12.34
N ILE A 42 10.83 8.84 11.17
CA ILE A 42 11.92 7.87 10.99
C ILE A 42 13.12 8.26 11.84
N ARG A 43 13.50 9.54 11.85
CA ARG A 43 14.63 10.05 12.64
C ARG A 43 14.40 9.94 14.15
N ALA A 44 13.15 9.98 14.60
CA ALA A 44 12.79 9.77 15.99
C ALA A 44 12.83 8.29 16.43
N ASP A 45 12.90 7.34 15.49
CA ASP A 45 12.97 5.91 15.79
C ASP A 45 14.42 5.39 15.73
N PRO A 46 15.11 5.20 16.88
CA PRO A 46 16.50 4.77 16.90
C PRO A 46 16.70 3.37 16.28
N ASP A 47 15.67 2.54 16.27
CA ASP A 47 15.70 1.20 15.67
C ASP A 47 15.80 1.29 14.14
N LEU A 48 14.95 2.13 13.53
CA LEU A 48 15.02 2.40 12.09
C LEU A 48 16.32 3.10 11.71
N MET A 49 16.77 4.07 12.51
CA MET A 49 18.04 4.77 12.27
C MET A 49 19.23 3.81 12.25
N ALA A 50 19.30 2.89 13.23
CA ALA A 50 20.36 1.88 13.29
C ALA A 50 20.28 0.91 12.10
N LEU A 51 19.08 0.48 11.72
CA LEU A 51 18.87 -0.40 10.57
C LEU A 51 19.28 0.27 9.26
N LEU A 52 18.87 1.53 9.03
CA LEU A 52 19.21 2.28 7.82
C LEU A 52 20.72 2.53 7.70
N ALA A 53 21.40 2.82 8.82
CA ALA A 53 22.85 2.96 8.85
C ALA A 53 23.56 1.64 8.47
N LYS A 54 23.11 0.51 9.04
CA LYS A 54 23.62 -0.83 8.69
C LYS A 54 23.36 -1.16 7.22
N ALA A 55 22.15 -0.90 6.71
CA ALA A 55 21.77 -1.16 5.33
C ALA A 55 22.62 -0.35 4.34
N ARG A 56 22.89 0.92 4.64
CA ARG A 56 23.82 1.75 3.85
C ARG A 56 25.21 1.13 3.75
N GLY A 57 25.72 0.60 4.87
CA GLY A 57 27.02 -0.06 4.94
C GLY A 57 27.15 -1.33 4.07
N LEU A 58 26.03 -1.92 3.63
CA LEU A 58 26.04 -3.07 2.71
C LEU A 58 26.36 -2.67 1.26
N ALA A 59 26.25 -1.37 0.95
CA ALA A 59 26.49 -0.82 -0.38
C ALA A 59 25.76 -1.58 -1.51
N LEU A 60 24.53 -2.01 -1.25
CA LEU A 60 23.71 -2.70 -2.24
C LEU A 60 23.21 -1.71 -3.31
N PRO A 61 23.21 -2.07 -4.60
CA PRO A 61 22.76 -1.16 -5.64
C PRO A 61 21.26 -0.85 -5.51
N GLN A 62 20.93 0.45 -5.60
CA GLN A 62 19.55 0.95 -5.57
C GLN A 62 18.73 0.53 -4.33
N TRP A 63 19.39 0.23 -3.20
CA TRP A 63 18.69 -0.32 -2.04
C TRP A 63 17.64 0.61 -1.44
N ARG A 64 16.57 0.04 -0.87
CA ARG A 64 15.53 0.73 -0.09
C ARG A 64 15.06 -0.16 1.05
N LEU A 65 14.85 0.43 2.23
CA LEU A 65 13.98 -0.13 3.25
C LEU A 65 12.52 0.17 2.86
N VAL A 66 11.63 -0.81 2.88
CA VAL A 66 10.29 -0.68 2.28
C VAL A 66 9.14 -1.30 3.10
N ALA A 67 7.93 -1.00 2.64
CA ALA A 67 6.64 -1.53 3.08
C ALA A 67 6.39 -1.52 4.58
N GLY A 68 6.48 -2.70 5.21
CA GLY A 68 5.77 -3.01 6.44
C GLY A 68 6.19 -2.09 7.57
N CYS A 69 7.49 -2.02 7.81
CA CYS A 69 8.03 -1.27 8.93
C CYS A 69 7.70 0.22 8.86
N LEU A 70 7.69 0.83 7.66
CA LEU A 70 7.52 2.27 7.50
C LEU A 70 6.10 2.73 7.85
N TYR A 71 5.08 2.15 7.21
CA TYR A 71 3.71 2.60 7.46
C TYR A 71 3.25 2.29 8.89
N GLN A 72 3.67 1.15 9.42
CA GLN A 72 3.35 0.75 10.79
C GLN A 72 4.03 1.67 11.79
N THR A 73 5.28 2.08 11.56
CA THR A 73 5.96 3.07 12.40
C THR A 73 5.22 4.40 12.40
N VAL A 74 4.80 4.89 11.23
CA VAL A 74 4.00 6.12 11.14
C VAL A 74 2.69 5.98 11.89
N TRP A 75 1.92 4.92 11.66
CA TRP A 75 0.65 4.72 12.36
C TRP A 75 0.83 4.54 13.87
N ASN A 76 1.92 3.92 14.31
CA ASN A 76 2.25 3.85 15.72
C ASN A 76 2.48 5.24 16.32
N ALA A 77 3.24 6.10 15.62
CA ALA A 77 3.46 7.48 16.04
C ALA A 77 2.16 8.30 16.04
N LEU A 78 1.30 8.15 15.02
CA LEU A 78 0.03 8.88 14.91
C LEU A 78 -0.98 8.50 15.99
N THR A 79 -0.91 7.27 16.49
CA THR A 79 -1.89 6.73 17.44
C THR A 79 -1.34 6.49 18.85
N GLY A 80 -0.10 6.92 19.10
CA GLY A 80 0.54 6.77 20.42
C GLY A 80 0.85 5.32 20.81
N ARG A 81 1.00 4.41 19.85
CA ARG A 81 1.37 3.01 20.12
C ARG A 81 2.88 2.88 20.35
N PRO A 82 3.34 1.85 21.12
CA PRO A 82 4.75 1.59 21.30
C PRO A 82 5.48 1.36 19.97
N ARG A 83 6.77 1.73 19.95
CA ARG A 83 7.68 1.37 18.85
C ARG A 83 7.66 -0.13 18.59
N GLY A 84 7.76 -0.50 17.31
CA GLY A 84 7.71 -1.90 16.89
C GLY A 84 6.32 -2.56 16.93
N HIS A 85 5.27 -1.87 17.43
CA HIS A 85 3.93 -2.45 17.45
C HIS A 85 3.48 -2.87 16.05
N GLY A 86 3.09 -4.14 15.91
CA GLY A 86 2.65 -4.72 14.63
C GLY A 86 3.78 -5.05 13.64
N ILE A 87 5.01 -4.56 13.84
CA ILE A 87 6.12 -4.83 12.92
C ILE A 87 6.65 -6.25 13.19
N ARG A 88 6.68 -7.09 12.15
CA ARG A 88 7.15 -8.48 12.23
C ARG A 88 8.49 -8.70 11.55
N ASP A 89 8.74 -7.91 10.52
CA ASP A 89 9.83 -8.03 9.57
C ASP A 89 10.16 -6.64 9.02
N TYR A 90 11.35 -6.54 8.44
CA TYR A 90 11.86 -5.36 7.79
C TYR A 90 12.31 -5.73 6.39
N ASP A 91 11.60 -5.25 5.37
CA ASP A 91 11.91 -5.54 3.98
C ASP A 91 13.03 -4.61 3.47
N LEU A 92 14.16 -5.18 3.06
CA LEU A 92 15.26 -4.48 2.41
C LEU A 92 15.35 -4.93 0.95
N ILE A 93 14.91 -4.09 0.02
CA ILE A 93 15.02 -4.39 -1.41
C ILE A 93 16.27 -3.77 -2.00
N TYR A 94 16.78 -4.37 -3.07
CA TYR A 94 17.84 -3.82 -3.91
C TYR A 94 17.62 -4.24 -5.36
N PHE A 95 18.38 -3.68 -6.30
CA PHE A 95 18.30 -4.04 -7.71
C PHE A 95 19.68 -4.25 -8.30
N ASP A 96 19.96 -5.49 -8.68
CA ASP A 96 21.17 -5.91 -9.37
C ASP A 96 20.80 -6.90 -10.47
N ASP A 97 20.93 -6.49 -11.72
CA ASP A 97 20.62 -7.29 -12.91
C ASP A 97 21.88 -7.91 -13.56
N ALA A 98 23.06 -7.75 -12.95
CA ALA A 98 24.30 -8.33 -13.46
C ALA A 98 24.33 -9.86 -13.35
N ASP A 99 23.75 -10.40 -12.27
CA ASP A 99 23.65 -11.84 -12.03
C ASP A 99 22.27 -12.24 -11.49
N LEU A 100 21.48 -12.88 -12.35
CA LEU A 100 20.15 -13.41 -12.06
C LEU A 100 20.16 -14.90 -11.61
N SER A 101 21.26 -15.41 -11.01
CA SER A 101 21.34 -16.69 -10.28
C SER A 101 20.98 -16.63 -8.77
N TRP A 102 20.34 -17.67 -8.21
CA TRP A 102 19.95 -17.65 -6.79
C TRP A 102 21.19 -17.52 -5.89
N GLU A 103 22.30 -18.09 -6.34
CA GLU A 103 23.62 -18.05 -5.72
C GLU A 103 24.12 -16.61 -5.50
N ALA A 104 23.86 -15.70 -6.44
CA ALA A 104 24.20 -14.28 -6.27
C ALA A 104 23.37 -13.60 -5.17
N GLU A 105 22.06 -13.87 -5.11
CA GLU A 105 21.21 -13.35 -4.05
C GLU A 105 21.56 -13.97 -2.68
N ASP A 106 21.84 -15.27 -2.64
CA ASP A 106 22.30 -15.98 -1.45
C ASP A 106 23.65 -15.44 -0.92
N ALA A 107 24.59 -15.10 -1.81
CA ALA A 107 25.83 -14.45 -1.42
C ALA A 107 25.58 -13.09 -0.74
N VAL A 108 24.62 -12.31 -1.24
CA VAL A 108 24.18 -11.06 -0.59
C VAL A 108 23.58 -11.34 0.79
N LEU A 109 22.69 -12.32 0.90
CA LEU A 109 22.05 -12.70 2.17
C LEU A 109 23.11 -13.09 3.21
N ARG A 110 24.05 -13.98 2.84
CA ARG A 110 25.14 -14.41 3.73
C ARG A 110 26.06 -13.27 4.15
N ARG A 111 26.38 -12.35 3.23
CA ARG A 111 27.21 -11.17 3.52
C ARG A 111 26.51 -10.19 4.45
N ALA A 112 25.20 -10.01 4.31
CA ALA A 112 24.43 -9.03 5.06
C ALA A 112 24.00 -9.52 6.46
N ALA A 113 23.80 -10.83 6.62
CA ALA A 113 23.29 -11.42 7.86
C ALA A 113 24.06 -10.99 9.13
N PRO A 114 25.40 -10.98 9.18
CA PRO A 114 26.13 -10.57 10.39
C PRO A 114 25.89 -9.10 10.76
N SER A 115 25.82 -8.21 9.77
CA SER A 115 25.62 -6.77 10.00
C SER A 115 24.20 -6.46 10.49
N LEU A 116 23.22 -7.23 10.03
CA LEU A 116 21.80 -7.05 10.36
C LEU A 116 21.36 -7.85 11.60
N ALA A 117 22.18 -8.79 12.08
CA ALA A 117 21.93 -9.55 13.29
C ALA A 117 21.83 -8.65 14.55
N GLY A 118 21.10 -9.14 15.56
CA GLY A 118 20.91 -8.46 16.84
C GLY A 118 20.15 -7.13 16.75
N GLY A 119 19.46 -6.89 15.62
CA GLY A 119 18.68 -5.69 15.37
C GLY A 119 17.23 -5.80 15.83
N VAL A 120 16.42 -5.00 15.16
CA VAL A 120 15.04 -4.61 15.50
C VAL A 120 13.99 -5.67 15.16
N GLY A 121 14.43 -6.75 14.50
CA GLY A 121 13.63 -7.87 14.04
C GLY A 121 14.29 -8.55 12.83
N PRO A 122 13.64 -9.59 12.26
CA PRO A 122 14.07 -10.22 11.02
C PRO A 122 14.12 -9.22 9.86
N VAL A 123 15.21 -9.25 9.08
CA VAL A 123 15.35 -8.44 7.86
C VAL A 123 15.25 -9.35 6.64
N GLU A 124 14.29 -9.10 5.77
CA GLU A 124 14.12 -9.83 4.51
C GLU A 124 14.79 -9.06 3.38
N ILE A 125 15.88 -9.59 2.83
CA ILE A 125 16.58 -8.96 1.70
C ILE A 125 16.08 -9.56 0.38
N ARG A 126 15.78 -8.73 -0.61
CA ARG A 126 15.27 -9.18 -1.91
C ARG A 126 15.84 -8.38 -3.08
N ASN A 127 16.41 -9.08 -4.07
CA ASN A 127 16.78 -8.50 -5.35
C ASN A 127 15.56 -8.39 -6.27
N GLN A 128 15.12 -7.16 -6.53
CA GLN A 128 13.96 -6.88 -7.38
C GLN A 128 14.18 -7.25 -8.84
N ALA A 129 15.43 -7.30 -9.31
CA ALA A 129 15.74 -7.71 -10.68
C ALA A 129 15.30 -9.16 -10.95
N ARG A 130 15.23 -10.02 -9.92
CA ARG A 130 14.95 -11.45 -10.04
C ARG A 130 13.51 -11.86 -9.81
N VAL A 131 12.68 -10.97 -9.27
CA VAL A 131 11.35 -11.34 -8.76
C VAL A 131 10.49 -12.00 -9.84
N HIS A 132 10.59 -11.52 -11.08
CA HIS A 132 9.90 -12.07 -12.24
C HIS A 132 10.18 -13.55 -12.51
N LEU A 133 11.33 -14.09 -12.07
CA LEU A 133 11.72 -15.49 -12.32
C LEU A 133 10.94 -16.50 -11.48
N TRP A 134 10.40 -16.09 -10.33
CA TRP A 134 9.77 -17.01 -9.38
C TRP A 134 8.38 -16.57 -8.92
N PHE A 135 8.01 -15.29 -9.09
CA PHE A 135 6.76 -14.75 -8.57
C PHE A 135 5.53 -15.46 -9.14
N GLU A 136 5.47 -15.67 -10.45
CA GLU A 136 4.33 -16.32 -11.11
C GLU A 136 4.15 -17.76 -10.62
N ARG A 137 5.24 -18.52 -10.49
CA ARG A 137 5.21 -19.87 -9.92
C ARG A 137 4.69 -19.87 -8.47
N ARG A 138 5.00 -18.81 -7.70
CA ARG A 138 4.63 -18.72 -6.28
C ARG A 138 3.21 -18.24 -6.02
N PHE A 139 2.70 -17.34 -6.88
CA PHE A 139 1.46 -16.59 -6.66
C PHE A 139 0.44 -16.73 -7.79
N GLY A 140 0.77 -17.42 -8.89
CA GLY A 140 -0.13 -17.67 -10.02
C GLY A 140 -0.49 -16.43 -10.84
N SER A 141 0.27 -15.33 -10.71
CA SER A 141 0.06 -14.09 -11.44
C SER A 141 1.33 -13.66 -12.17
N PRO A 142 1.25 -13.23 -13.44
CA PRO A 142 2.41 -12.73 -14.17
C PRO A 142 3.06 -11.56 -13.42
N TYR A 143 4.39 -11.55 -13.44
CA TYR A 143 5.18 -10.46 -12.87
C TYR A 143 6.29 -10.09 -13.86
N PRO A 144 6.08 -9.11 -14.75
CA PRO A 144 7.09 -8.74 -15.73
C PRO A 144 8.39 -8.27 -15.06
N PRO A 145 9.56 -8.36 -15.73
CA PRO A 145 10.79 -7.76 -15.22
C PRO A 145 10.60 -6.29 -14.79
N LEU A 146 11.33 -5.89 -13.75
CA LEU A 146 11.35 -4.53 -13.26
C LEU A 146 12.56 -3.78 -13.84
N PRO A 147 12.44 -2.46 -14.10
CA PRO A 147 13.58 -1.65 -14.53
C PRO A 147 14.44 -1.11 -13.37
N SER A 148 13.96 -1.17 -12.13
CA SER A 148 14.65 -0.63 -10.94
C SER A 148 14.06 -1.18 -9.64
N ALA A 149 14.73 -0.91 -8.52
CA ALA A 149 14.20 -1.21 -7.19
C ALA A 149 12.94 -0.37 -6.90
N ASP A 150 12.97 0.92 -7.22
CA ASP A 150 11.87 1.85 -6.95
C ASP A 150 10.60 1.47 -7.75
N ALA A 151 10.75 0.89 -8.94
CA ALA A 151 9.62 0.38 -9.74
C ALA A 151 8.84 -0.77 -9.06
N ALA A 152 9.46 -1.48 -8.11
CA ALA A 152 8.77 -2.51 -7.33
C ALA A 152 7.64 -1.93 -6.47
N LEU A 153 7.81 -0.71 -5.95
CA LEU A 153 6.85 -0.06 -5.04
C LEU A 153 5.47 0.10 -5.71
N SER A 154 5.44 0.41 -7.00
CA SER A 154 4.21 0.55 -7.78
C SER A 154 3.40 -0.74 -7.90
N ARG A 155 3.94 -1.89 -7.47
CA ARG A 155 3.30 -3.21 -7.53
C ARG A 155 2.87 -3.75 -6.15
N TYR A 156 3.06 -2.99 -5.09
CA TYR A 156 2.73 -3.43 -3.73
C TYR A 156 1.23 -3.45 -3.53
N ALA A 157 0.72 -4.40 -2.74
CA ALA A 157 -0.72 -4.68 -2.64
C ALA A 157 -1.60 -3.52 -2.14
N ALA A 158 -1.02 -2.55 -1.43
CA ALA A 158 -1.72 -1.36 -0.95
C ALA A 158 -0.83 -0.12 -1.12
N ILE A 159 -1.45 1.03 -1.29
CA ILE A 159 -0.78 2.30 -1.55
C ILE A 159 0.16 2.69 -0.40
N VAL A 160 -0.27 2.53 0.85
CA VAL A 160 0.57 2.80 2.02
C VAL A 160 1.76 1.86 2.17
N HIS A 161 1.79 0.73 1.48
CA HIS A 161 2.97 -0.13 1.44
C HIS A 161 4.00 0.37 0.42
N ALA A 162 3.59 1.17 -0.57
CA ALA A 162 4.43 1.67 -1.64
C ALA A 162 5.23 2.91 -1.21
N VAL A 163 5.96 2.78 -0.11
CA VAL A 163 6.91 3.78 0.40
C VAL A 163 8.24 3.08 0.59
N GLY A 164 9.31 3.72 0.11
CA GLY A 164 10.68 3.27 0.28
C GLY A 164 11.57 4.41 0.76
N VAL A 165 12.49 4.09 1.67
CA VAL A 165 13.47 5.06 2.18
C VAL A 165 14.87 4.49 2.16
N ARG A 166 15.88 5.35 2.09
CA ARG A 166 17.28 4.97 2.29
C ARG A 166 18.09 6.15 2.81
N PHE A 167 19.22 5.87 3.45
CA PHE A 167 20.24 6.89 3.64
C PHE A 167 21.14 7.01 2.43
N GLU A 168 21.36 8.25 2.03
CA GLU A 168 22.41 8.64 1.10
C GLU A 168 23.78 8.69 1.82
N PRO A 169 24.90 8.85 1.07
CA PRO A 169 26.23 8.91 1.67
C PRO A 169 26.41 10.01 2.72
N ASP A 170 25.61 11.08 2.67
CA ASP A 170 25.64 12.26 3.53
C ASP A 170 24.62 12.23 4.70
N ASP A 171 24.05 11.07 5.00
CA ASP A 171 22.98 10.89 6.00
C ASP A 171 21.63 11.58 5.64
N ALA A 172 21.49 12.12 4.42
CA ALA A 172 20.19 12.55 3.92
C ALA A 172 19.27 11.35 3.74
N LEU A 173 17.98 11.52 4.07
CA LEU A 173 16.97 10.50 3.90
C LEU A 173 16.27 10.69 2.55
N SER A 174 16.54 9.80 1.60
CA SER A 174 15.81 9.79 0.33
C SER A 174 14.53 8.97 0.45
N ILE A 175 13.40 9.59 0.10
CA ILE A 175 12.06 9.00 0.17
C ILE A 175 11.53 8.79 -1.25
N VAL A 176 10.92 7.63 -1.49
CA VAL A 176 10.20 7.31 -2.73
C VAL A 176 8.78 6.86 -2.37
N ALA A 177 7.79 7.59 -2.89
CA ALA A 177 6.37 7.30 -2.69
C ALA A 177 5.61 7.55 -4.01
N PRO A 178 5.56 6.57 -4.94
CA PRO A 178 4.98 6.76 -6.29
C PRO A 178 3.50 7.19 -6.30
N PHE A 179 2.80 7.02 -5.19
CA PHE A 179 1.38 7.39 -5.04
C PHE A 179 1.17 8.57 -4.07
N GLY A 180 2.25 9.20 -3.61
CA GLY A 180 2.25 10.23 -2.56
C GLY A 180 2.03 9.66 -1.16
N LEU A 181 2.10 10.53 -0.15
CA LEU A 181 2.04 10.15 1.27
C LEU A 181 0.70 10.46 1.96
N ALA A 182 -0.27 11.00 1.22
CA ALA A 182 -1.56 11.40 1.78
C ALA A 182 -2.33 10.24 2.44
N ASP A 183 -2.41 9.06 1.80
CA ASP A 183 -3.09 7.90 2.37
C ASP A 183 -2.36 7.38 3.64
N LEU A 184 -1.04 7.54 3.71
CA LEU A 184 -0.23 7.15 4.87
C LEU A 184 -0.61 7.99 6.10
N PHE A 185 -0.61 9.31 5.98
CA PHE A 185 -0.94 10.23 7.07
C PHE A 185 -2.44 10.38 7.34
N GLY A 186 -3.27 10.12 6.33
CA GLY A 186 -4.72 10.02 6.48
C GLY A 186 -5.19 8.69 7.07
N MET A 187 -4.28 7.77 7.40
CA MET A 187 -4.59 6.42 7.90
C MET A 187 -5.56 5.65 6.99
N VAL A 188 -5.37 5.75 5.68
CA VAL A 188 -6.20 5.11 4.66
C VAL A 188 -5.45 3.91 4.07
N LEU A 189 -5.94 2.72 4.32
CA LEU A 189 -5.48 1.52 3.63
C LEU A 189 -6.23 1.39 2.30
N ARG A 190 -5.62 1.88 1.21
CA ARG A 190 -6.14 1.80 -0.15
C ARG A 190 -5.49 0.65 -0.92
N PRO A 191 -6.25 -0.21 -1.62
CA PRO A 191 -5.67 -1.26 -2.46
C PRO A 191 -4.98 -0.67 -3.68
N ASN A 192 -3.95 -1.37 -4.17
CA ASN A 192 -3.32 -1.07 -5.44
C ASN A 192 -3.67 -2.17 -6.47
N PRO A 193 -4.50 -1.87 -7.49
CA PRO A 193 -4.94 -2.85 -8.47
C PRO A 193 -3.88 -3.17 -9.54
N ALA A 194 -2.67 -2.61 -9.48
CA ALA A 194 -1.60 -2.84 -10.46
C ALA A 194 -1.22 -4.33 -10.61
N ILE A 195 -1.40 -5.13 -9.55
CA ILE A 195 -1.36 -6.59 -9.60
C ILE A 195 -2.68 -7.11 -9.02
N ALA A 196 -3.28 -8.10 -9.69
CA ALA A 196 -4.50 -8.77 -9.25
C ALA A 196 -4.26 -9.61 -7.99
N ASN A 197 -4.12 -8.96 -6.83
CA ASN A 197 -3.76 -9.60 -5.57
C ASN A 197 -4.75 -9.26 -4.43
N GLY A 198 -6.04 -9.26 -4.76
CA GLY A 198 -7.14 -9.00 -3.82
C GLY A 198 -7.09 -9.85 -2.54
N PRO A 199 -6.82 -11.17 -2.60
CA PRO A 199 -6.72 -11.99 -1.39
C PRO A 199 -5.59 -11.57 -0.44
N ALA A 200 -4.40 -11.26 -0.96
CA ALA A 200 -3.31 -10.80 -0.10
C ALA A 200 -3.55 -9.40 0.45
N TYR A 201 -4.27 -8.54 -0.28
CA TYR A 201 -4.74 -7.25 0.25
C TYR A 201 -5.72 -7.45 1.40
N ALA A 202 -6.75 -8.29 1.22
CA ALA A 202 -7.75 -8.56 2.24
C ALA A 202 -7.13 -9.10 3.54
N ALA A 203 -6.20 -10.06 3.44
CA ALA A 203 -5.49 -10.58 4.61
C ALA A 203 -4.67 -9.51 5.35
N LYS A 204 -4.02 -8.60 4.60
CA LYS A 204 -3.30 -7.46 5.20
C LYS A 204 -4.26 -6.45 5.83
N ALA A 205 -5.41 -6.21 5.21
CA ALA A 205 -6.42 -5.29 5.70
C ALA A 205 -7.07 -5.76 7.01
N GLU A 206 -7.43 -7.03 7.10
CA GLU A 206 -7.96 -7.62 8.34
C GLU A 206 -6.96 -7.50 9.49
N ARG A 207 -5.68 -7.85 9.24
CA ARG A 207 -4.61 -7.68 10.24
C ARG A 207 -4.44 -6.22 10.65
N ALA A 208 -4.34 -5.32 9.67
CA ALA A 208 -4.13 -3.90 9.94
C ALA A 208 -5.28 -3.32 10.78
N ARG A 209 -6.53 -3.68 10.47
CA ARG A 209 -7.70 -3.23 11.21
C ARG A 209 -7.73 -3.75 12.66
N ALA A 210 -7.23 -4.97 12.88
CA ALA A 210 -7.11 -5.53 14.24
C ALA A 210 -6.07 -4.79 15.10
N LEU A 211 -5.00 -4.26 14.48
CA LEU A 211 -3.93 -3.54 15.17
C LEU A 211 -4.22 -2.05 15.33
N TRP A 212 -4.80 -1.43 14.30
CA TRP A 212 -5.19 -0.03 14.22
C TRP A 212 -6.67 0.09 13.83
N PRO A 213 -7.62 0.01 14.78
CA PRO A 213 -9.04 0.20 14.51
C PRO A 213 -9.39 1.60 13.97
N GLU A 214 -8.46 2.55 14.04
CA GLU A 214 -8.61 3.93 13.55
C GLU A 214 -8.48 4.05 12.02
N ILE A 215 -7.95 3.03 11.34
CA ILE A 215 -7.71 3.10 9.89
C ILE A 215 -9.01 3.05 9.10
N THR A 216 -9.04 3.76 7.96
CA THR A 216 -10.06 3.57 6.93
C THR A 216 -9.57 2.55 5.93
N VAL A 217 -10.27 1.41 5.80
CA VAL A 217 -9.96 0.39 4.78
C VAL A 217 -10.88 0.59 3.58
N LEU A 218 -10.30 0.75 2.39
CA LEU A 218 -11.06 0.83 1.14
C LEU A 218 -11.23 -0.56 0.52
N PRO A 219 -12.37 -0.86 -0.12
CA PRO A 219 -12.60 -2.15 -0.76
C PRO A 219 -11.73 -2.30 -2.01
N TRP A 220 -11.44 -3.56 -2.38
CA TRP A 220 -10.79 -3.86 -3.65
C TRP A 220 -11.69 -3.42 -4.82
N PRO A 221 -11.15 -2.71 -5.85
CA PRO A 221 -11.98 -2.25 -6.96
C PRO A 221 -12.64 -3.43 -7.70
N GLY A 222 -13.92 -3.30 -8.01
CA GLY A 222 -14.68 -4.32 -8.75
C GLY A 222 -15.24 -5.47 -7.91
N VAL A 223 -14.96 -5.52 -6.60
CA VAL A 223 -15.80 -6.27 -5.66
C VAL A 223 -17.00 -5.36 -5.37
N GLY A 224 -18.11 -5.59 -6.05
CA GLY A 224 -19.33 -4.80 -5.85
C GLY A 224 -19.68 -4.70 -4.36
N ASP A 225 -20.23 -3.55 -3.96
CA ASP A 225 -20.87 -3.43 -2.65
C ASP A 225 -21.74 -4.67 -2.41
N PRO A 226 -21.71 -5.30 -1.21
CA PRO A 226 -22.67 -6.34 -0.92
C PRO A 226 -24.04 -5.74 -1.17
N ALA A 227 -24.75 -6.30 -2.16
CA ALA A 227 -26.03 -5.78 -2.62
C ALA A 227 -26.87 -5.42 -1.39
N VAL A 228 -27.25 -4.14 -1.27
CA VAL A 228 -28.28 -3.72 -0.33
C VAL A 228 -29.47 -4.62 -0.61
N LYS A 229 -29.73 -5.58 0.27
CA LYS A 229 -30.94 -6.39 0.19
C LYS A 229 -32.09 -5.44 0.46
N CYS A 230 -32.64 -4.85 -0.59
CA CYS A 230 -33.98 -4.30 -0.55
C CYS A 230 -34.90 -5.45 -0.16
N ALA A 231 -35.50 -5.34 1.02
CA ALA A 231 -36.57 -6.21 1.45
C ALA A 231 -37.76 -6.02 0.49
N GLY A 232 -38.29 -7.12 -0.04
CA GLY A 232 -39.53 -7.12 -0.80
C GLY A 232 -39.54 -8.06 -2.00
N ASP A 233 -40.26 -9.16 -1.80
CA ASP A 233 -41.12 -9.83 -2.77
C ASP A 233 -40.60 -11.01 -3.62
N THR A 234 -40.93 -12.19 -3.08
CA THR A 234 -41.70 -13.30 -3.70
C THR A 234 -41.07 -14.12 -4.84
N ALA A 235 -40.71 -15.34 -4.44
CA ALA A 235 -40.77 -16.65 -5.12
C ALA A 235 -40.77 -16.71 -6.66
N ALA A 236 -39.90 -17.58 -7.22
CA ALA A 236 -40.35 -18.87 -7.75
C ALA A 236 -39.20 -19.76 -8.29
N VAL A 237 -39.40 -21.06 -8.05
CA VAL A 237 -38.93 -22.28 -8.73
C VAL A 237 -37.44 -22.64 -8.79
N SER A 238 -37.14 -23.68 -8.01
CA SER A 238 -36.02 -24.61 -8.14
C SER A 238 -36.09 -25.36 -9.48
N ASN A 239 -34.97 -25.39 -10.21
CA ASN A 239 -34.68 -26.45 -11.17
C ASN A 239 -33.27 -26.95 -10.85
N GLY A 240 -33.22 -28.13 -10.25
CA GLY A 240 -31.97 -28.80 -9.92
C GLY A 240 -31.21 -29.19 -11.17
N LEU A 241 -29.88 -29.12 -11.07
CA LEU A 241 -28.92 -29.89 -11.86
C LEU A 241 -27.58 -29.81 -11.12
N SER A 242 -27.23 -30.90 -10.44
CA SER A 242 -25.90 -31.12 -9.85
C SER A 242 -24.88 -31.42 -10.96
N PRO A 243 -23.65 -30.88 -10.89
CA PRO A 243 -22.50 -31.49 -11.54
C PRO A 243 -21.65 -32.26 -10.51
N GLY A 244 -21.40 -33.53 -10.81
CA GLY A 244 -20.60 -34.45 -10.02
C GLY A 244 -19.09 -34.15 -10.00
N PRO A 245 -18.30 -34.96 -9.27
CA PRO A 245 -16.91 -34.65 -8.92
C PRO A 245 -15.93 -34.83 -10.09
N SER A 246 -14.91 -33.97 -10.09
CA SER A 246 -13.81 -33.91 -11.05
C SER A 246 -12.81 -35.08 -10.86
N PRO A 247 -12.27 -35.69 -11.92
CA PRO A 247 -11.36 -36.83 -11.82
C PRO A 247 -9.89 -36.42 -11.99
N PHE A 248 -9.12 -36.30 -10.90
CA PHE A 248 -7.66 -36.42 -10.96
C PHE A 248 -7.14 -37.01 -9.65
N SER A 249 -7.22 -38.35 -9.55
CA SER A 249 -6.37 -39.18 -8.71
C SER A 249 -5.48 -40.01 -9.63
N THR A 250 -4.18 -39.82 -9.53
CA THR A 250 -3.10 -40.79 -9.81
C THR A 250 -1.83 -40.16 -9.21
N SER A 251 -1.42 -40.61 -8.03
CA SER A 251 -0.45 -41.69 -7.79
C SER A 251 1.00 -41.19 -7.77
N GLY A 252 1.58 -41.32 -6.58
CA GLY A 252 2.96 -41.10 -6.18
C GLY A 252 3.05 -41.33 -4.69
#